data_AF-R4WPD6-F1
#
_entry.id   AF-R4WPD6-F1
#
_cell.length_a   1.000
_cell.length_b   1.000
_cell.length_c   1.000
_cell.angle_alpha   90.00
_cell.angle_beta   90.00
_cell.angle_gamma   90.00
#
_symmetry.space_group_name_H-M   'P 1'
#
loop_
_entity.id
_entity.type
_entity.pdbx_description
1 polymer ?
#
loop_
_entity_poly.entity_id
_entity_poly.type
_entity_poly.pdbx_seq_one_letter_code
_entity_poly.pdbx_strand_id
1 'polypeptide(L)' 'MQIHIHVHLDTTAFDGPGDATLFGDVLSRFVGRYASFHHAVRLVLNIDGRETLYPLREFEGAPF' A
#
# COMPACT_ATOMS: atom_id res chain seq x y z
N MET A 1 13.56 5.29 -9.37
CA MET A 1 13.83 4.57 -8.09
C MET A 1 12.51 3.99 -7.58
N GLN A 2 12.52 2.90 -6.79
CA GLN A 2 11.30 2.37 -6.19
C GLN A 2 11.39 2.45 -4.66
N ILE A 3 10.34 2.98 -4.02
CA ILE A 3 10.20 3.02 -2.58
C ILE A 3 9.15 1.98 -2.17
N HIS A 4 9.50 1.12 -1.21
CA HIS A 4 8.60 0.14 -0.63
C HIS A 4 8.24 0.60 0.78
N ILE A 5 6.95 0.74 1.05
CA ILE A 5 6.43 1.10 2.36
C ILE A 5 5.95 -0.18 3.01
N HIS A 6 6.68 -0.65 4.01
CA HIS A 6 6.34 -1.84 4.78
C HIS A 6 5.44 -1.45 5.96
N VAL A 7 4.27 -2.07 6.04
CA VAL A 7 3.31 -1.86 7.12
C VAL A 7 3.00 -3.22 7.75
N HIS A 8 3.24 -3.32 9.05
CA HIS A 8 2.93 -4.50 9.85
C HIS A 8 1.66 -4.24 10.64
N LEU A 9 0.73 -5.19 10.57
CA LEU A 9 -0.56 -5.10 11.22
C LEU A 9 -0.86 -6.41 11.95
N ASP A 10 -1.58 -6.27 13.05
CA ASP A 10 -2.13 -7.37 13.83
C ASP A 10 -3.52 -7.74 13.26
N THR A 11 -3.78 -9.02 12.98
CA THR A 11 -5.09 -9.47 12.47
C THR A 11 -6.23 -9.21 13.43
N THR A 12 -5.96 -9.19 14.74
CA THR A 12 -7.00 -9.03 15.77
C THR A 12 -7.62 -7.64 15.76
N ALA A 13 -7.02 -6.69 15.04
CA ALA A 13 -7.52 -5.33 14.89
C ALA A 13 -8.58 -5.16 13.76
N PHE A 14 -8.86 -6.22 12.98
CA PHE A 14 -9.79 -6.17 11.85
C PHE A 14 -11.00 -7.07 12.09
N ASP A 15 -12.16 -6.68 11.56
CA ASP A 15 -13.41 -7.46 11.66
C ASP A 15 -13.41 -8.71 10.75
N GLY A 16 -12.29 -8.99 10.08
CA GLY A 16 -12.05 -10.18 9.29
C GLY A 16 -11.16 -9.91 8.07
N PRO A 17 -10.92 -10.94 7.22
CA PRO A 17 -10.03 -10.82 6.06
C PRO A 17 -10.48 -9.77 5.03
N GLY A 18 -11.79 -9.55 4.90
CA GLY A 18 -12.36 -8.55 4.00
C GLY A 18 -12.04 -7.12 4.42
N ASP A 19 -12.13 -6.83 5.72
CA ASP A 19 -11.83 -5.51 6.28
C ASP A 19 -10.34 -5.17 6.13
N ALA A 20 -9.46 -6.13 6.44
CA ALA A 20 -8.02 -5.98 6.24
C ALA A 20 -7.64 -5.76 4.75
N THR A 21 -8.33 -6.45 3.83
CA THR A 21 -8.12 -6.27 2.39
C THR A 21 -8.53 -4.86 1.94
N LEU A 22 -9.71 -4.40 2.38
CA LEU A 22 -10.21 -3.06 2.09
C LEU A 22 -9.28 -1.98 2.63
N PHE A 23 -8.80 -2.15 3.87
CA PHE A 23 -7.82 -1.25 4.47
C PHE A 23 -6.56 -1.14 3.61
N GLY A 24 -5.98 -2.27 3.21
CA GLY A 24 -4.78 -2.27 2.40
C GLY A 24 -5.00 -1.68 0.99
N ASP A 25 -6.17 -1.88 0.38
CA ASP A 25 -6.54 -1.25 -0.90
C ASP A 25 -6.61 0.29 -0.79
N VAL A 26 -7.25 0.80 0.26
CA VAL A 26 -7.34 2.24 0.53
C VAL A 26 -5.96 2.81 0.81
N LEU A 27 -5.18 2.15 1.67
CA LEU A 27 -3.83 2.58 2.01
C LEU A 27 -2.91 2.59 0.80
N SER A 28 -2.98 1.57 -0.07
CA SER A 28 -2.19 1.49 -1.31
C SER A 28 -2.47 2.68 -2.24
N ARG A 29 -3.74 3.07 -2.39
CA ARG A 29 -4.12 4.26 -3.16
C ARG A 29 -3.63 5.55 -2.50
N PHE A 30 -3.73 5.64 -1.18
CA PHE A 30 -3.25 6.80 -0.44
C PHE A 30 -1.74 6.98 -0.57
N VAL A 31 -0.95 5.94 -0.27
CA VAL A 31 0.51 6.03 -0.34
C VAL A 31 1.01 6.19 -1.77
N GLY A 32 0.26 5.68 -2.76
CA GLY A 32 0.53 5.91 -4.18
C GLY A 32 0.61 7.38 -4.58
N ARG A 33 -0.06 8.29 -3.84
CA ARG A 33 0.01 9.74 -4.08
C ARG A 33 1.39 10.34 -3.80
N TYR A 34 2.26 9.64 -3.08
CA TYR A 34 3.65 10.07 -2.88
C TYR A 34 4.57 9.70 -4.04
N ALA A 35 4.10 8.94 -5.04
CA ALA A 35 4.88 8.72 -6.25
C ALA A 35 5.19 10.05 -6.94
N SER A 36 6.39 10.16 -7.51
CA SER A 36 6.86 11.34 -8.22
C SER A 36 7.65 10.96 -9.46
N PHE A 37 8.01 11.93 -10.29
CA PHE A 37 8.84 11.72 -11.48
C PHE A 37 10.15 10.95 -11.19
N HIS A 38 10.71 11.08 -9.98
CA HIS A 38 11.96 10.43 -9.60
C HIS A 38 11.77 9.03 -9.00
N HIS A 39 10.59 8.72 -8.45
CA HIS A 39 10.35 7.45 -7.78
C HIS A 39 8.91 6.98 -7.82
N ALA A 40 8.75 5.67 -7.98
CA ALA A 40 7.49 4.96 -7.82
C ALA A 40 7.36 4.41 -6.39
N VAL A 41 6.13 4.28 -5.91
CA VAL A 41 5.82 3.85 -4.54
C VAL A 41 5.02 2.55 -4.57
N ARG A 42 5.34 1.61 -3.69
CA ARG A 42 4.58 0.37 -3.49
C ARG A 42 4.30 0.15 -2.00
N LEU A 43 3.08 -0.26 -1.68
CA LEU A 43 2.71 -0.76 -0.36
C LEU A 43 3.05 -2.25 -0.25
N VAL A 44 3.68 -2.63 0.85
CA VAL A 44 3.89 -4.01 1.28
C VAL A 44 3.23 -4.17 2.64
N LEU A 45 2.18 -5.00 2.69
CA LEU A 45 1.38 -5.18 3.89
C LEU A 45 1.69 -6.55 4.49
N ASN A 46 2.11 -6.59 5.74
CA ASN A 46 2.33 -7.83 6.48
C ASN A 46 1.25 -7.96 7.56
N ILE A 47 0.47 -9.04 7.46
CA ILE A 47 -0.58 -9.40 8.40
C ILE A 47 -0.29 -10.82 8.87
N ASP A 48 -0.04 -11.01 10.16
CA ASP A 48 0.30 -12.31 10.77
C ASP A 48 1.39 -13.10 10.02
N GLY A 49 2.43 -12.39 9.55
CA GLY A 49 3.52 -12.98 8.80
C GLY A 49 3.20 -13.27 7.32
N ARG A 50 1.95 -13.04 6.87
CA ARG A 50 1.58 -13.10 5.46
C ARG A 50 1.82 -11.74 4.81
N GLU A 51 2.75 -11.73 3.87
CA GLU A 51 3.06 -10.55 3.07
C GLU A 51 2.14 -10.44 1.84
N THR A 52 1.59 -9.25 1.63
CA THR A 52 0.82 -8.88 0.44
C THR A 52 1.51 -7.71 -0.25
N LEU A 53 1.92 -7.93 -1.50
CA LEU A 53 2.50 -6.90 -2.37
C LEU A 53 1.40 -6.25 -3.20
N TYR A 54 1.20 -4.95 -2.99
CA TYR A 54 0.25 -4.18 -3.79
C TYR A 54 0.87 -3.76 -5.13
N PRO A 55 0.04 -3.35 -6.12
CA PRO A 55 0.54 -2.81 -7.37
C PRO A 55 1.52 -1.64 -7.17
N LEU A 56 2.53 -1.56 -8.03
CA LEU A 56 3.43 -0.41 -8.07
C LEU A 56 2.66 0.82 -8.55
N ARG A 57 2.78 1.94 -7.83
CA ARG A 57 2.23 3.22 -8.24
C ARG A 57 3.34 4.09 -8.81
N GLU A 58 3.28 4.25 -10.13
CA GLU A 58 4.09 5.22 -10.84
C GLU A 58 3.43 6.60 -10.76
N PHE A 59 4.22 7.64 -11.00
CA PHE A 59 3.69 8.99 -11.09
C PHE A 59 2.91 9.15 -12.39
N GLU A 60 1.59 9.24 -12.30
CA GLU A 60 0.70 9.41 -13.46
C GLU A 60 0.56 10.89 -13.89
N GLY A 61 1.37 11.79 -13.32
CA GLY A 61 1.18 13.23 -13.45
C GLY A 61 0.22 13.78 -12.40
N ALA A 62 0.29 15.08 -12.13
CA ALA A 62 -0.75 15.76 -11.38
C ALA A 62 -1.74 16.38 -12.38
N PRO A 63 -3.05 16.23 -12.17
CA PRO A 63 -4.05 16.92 -12.96
C PRO A 63 -4.10 18.37 -12.46
N PHE A 64 -3.14 19.18 -12.89
CA PHE A 64 -3.25 20.63 -12.81
C PHE A 64 -3.36 21.19 -14.22
#